data_AF-D0IHA4-F1
#
_entry.id   AF-D0IHA4-F1
#
_cell.length_a   1.000
_cell.length_b   1.000
_cell.length_c   1.000
_cell.angle_alpha   90.00
_cell.angle_beta   90.00
_cell.angle_gamma   90.00
#
_symmetry.space_group_name_H-M   'P 1'
#
loop_
_entity.id
_entity.type
_entity.pdbx_description
1 polymer ?
#
loop_
_entity_poly.entity_id
_entity_poly.type
_entity_poly.pdbx_seq_one_letter_code
_entity_poly.pdbx_strand_id
1 'polypeptide(L)'
;MNDKVLESVIEITEQKNSLALSYSILATLSELLPLSSAAIFHHSRRSSLMVARLNIEREKSGSKRYQWLYDQVCNSVDYQHNLREIVFSQQTNGQYLCSCPIPIEEHFSAEMCLILDEDPEPYRLLIDGFAKIYRNYTVILHESERDKLTGLLNRRTLEDRLRHSFAINPSTVKNRLWIAILDIDHFKMINDHFGHMIGDEILLMFAQQMQLFFGLSHKLLFISDSGSILETF
;
A
#
# COMPACT_ATOMS: atom_id res chain seq x y z
N MET A 1 -0.29 -12.09 -26.81
CA MET A 1 0.13 -11.02 -25.88
C MET A 1 -1.06 -10.15 -25.49
N ASN A 2 -1.89 -9.70 -26.43
CA ASN A 2 -3.07 -8.86 -26.13
C ASN A 2 -4.10 -9.51 -25.19
N ASP A 3 -4.43 -10.79 -25.37
CA ASP A 3 -5.45 -11.45 -24.52
C ASP A 3 -5.02 -11.53 -23.05
N LYS A 4 -3.74 -11.87 -22.81
CA LYS A 4 -3.16 -11.90 -21.46
C LYS A 4 -3.18 -10.53 -20.78
N VAL A 5 -2.82 -9.47 -21.52
CA VAL A 5 -2.86 -8.11 -20.97
C VAL A 5 -4.29 -7.71 -20.61
N LEU A 6 -5.27 -8.09 -21.43
CA LEU A 6 -6.68 -7.82 -21.16
C LEU A 6 -7.18 -8.57 -19.93
N GLU A 7 -6.87 -9.87 -19.81
CA GLU A 7 -7.20 -10.68 -18.63
C GLU A 7 -6.60 -10.07 -17.35
N SER A 8 -5.33 -9.67 -17.39
CA SER A 8 -4.68 -9.00 -16.26
C SER A 8 -5.35 -7.68 -15.90
N VAL A 9 -5.76 -6.88 -16.89
CA VAL A 9 -6.49 -5.63 -16.63
C VAL A 9 -7.83 -5.92 -15.96
N ILE A 10 -8.57 -6.94 -16.41
CA ILE A 10 -9.83 -7.36 -15.78
C ILE A 10 -9.59 -7.72 -14.31
N GLU A 11 -8.60 -8.58 -14.03
CA GLU A 11 -8.24 -8.98 -12.66
C GLU A 11 -7.88 -7.79 -11.78
N ILE A 12 -7.14 -6.82 -12.31
CA ILE A 12 -6.78 -5.57 -11.62
C ILE A 12 -8.02 -4.75 -11.27
N THR A 13 -8.99 -4.67 -12.19
CA THR A 13 -10.22 -3.89 -11.97
C THR A 13 -11.16 -4.50 -10.93
N GLU A 14 -11.02 -5.79 -10.63
CA GLU A 14 -11.82 -6.49 -9.62
C GLU A 14 -11.31 -6.28 -8.18
N GLN A 15 -10.10 -5.73 -8.02
CA GLN A 15 -9.47 -5.57 -6.72
C GLN A 15 -10.17 -4.49 -5.87
N LYS A 16 -10.53 -4.86 -4.64
CA LYS A 16 -11.30 -4.01 -3.71
C LYS A 16 -10.46 -3.34 -2.64
N ASN A 17 -9.15 -3.59 -2.62
CA ASN A 17 -8.23 -2.97 -1.68
C ASN A 17 -6.84 -2.81 -2.29
N SER A 18 -6.10 -1.82 -1.79
CA SER A 18 -4.80 -1.37 -2.31
C SER A 18 -3.69 -2.43 -2.18
N LEU A 19 -3.78 -3.32 -1.19
CA LEU A 19 -2.82 -4.43 -1.03
C LEU A 19 -2.97 -5.46 -2.13
N ALA A 20 -4.20 -5.93 -2.36
CA ALA A 20 -4.51 -6.92 -3.38
C ALA A 20 -4.20 -6.39 -4.80
N LEU A 21 -4.50 -5.11 -5.04
CA LEU A 21 -4.08 -4.41 -6.25
C LEU A 21 -2.55 -4.48 -6.47
N SER A 22 -1.77 -4.22 -5.42
CA SER A 22 -0.31 -4.26 -5.48
C SER A 22 0.19 -5.65 -5.89
N TYR A 23 -0.44 -6.72 -5.38
CA TYR A 23 -0.10 -8.09 -5.74
C TYR A 23 -0.43 -8.41 -7.20
N SER A 24 -1.65 -8.10 -7.64
CA SER A 24 -2.10 -8.39 -9.01
C SER A 24 -1.22 -7.67 -10.04
N ILE A 25 -0.83 -6.42 -9.78
CA ILE A 25 0.09 -5.65 -10.63
C ILE A 25 1.47 -6.32 -10.70
N LEU A 26 2.08 -6.67 -9.56
CA LEU A 26 3.42 -7.28 -9.55
C LEU A 26 3.42 -8.67 -10.20
N ALA A 27 2.37 -9.47 -9.96
CA ALA A 27 2.19 -10.77 -10.59
C ALA A 27 2.09 -10.62 -12.11
N THR A 28 1.22 -9.73 -12.58
CA THR A 28 1.06 -9.42 -14.01
C THR A 28 2.38 -9.01 -14.66
N LEU A 29 3.10 -8.06 -14.05
CA LEU A 29 4.37 -7.58 -14.59
C LEU A 29 5.42 -8.71 -14.64
N SER A 30 5.42 -9.65 -13.69
CA SER A 30 6.33 -10.80 -13.70
C SER A 30 6.10 -11.79 -14.84
N GLU A 31 4.89 -11.81 -15.39
CA GLU A 31 4.54 -12.62 -16.56
C GLU A 31 4.86 -11.92 -17.87
N LEU A 32 4.69 -10.60 -17.92
CA LEU A 32 4.86 -9.80 -19.13
C LEU A 32 6.30 -9.32 -19.35
N LEU A 33 7.11 -9.24 -18.29
CA LEU A 33 8.45 -8.69 -18.31
C LEU A 33 9.51 -9.71 -17.86
N PRO A 34 10.77 -9.58 -18.33
CA PRO A 34 11.89 -10.43 -17.92
C PRO A 34 12.42 -10.01 -16.53
N LEU A 35 11.57 -10.10 -15.50
CA LEU A 35 11.90 -9.68 -14.14
C LEU A 35 12.63 -10.78 -13.36
N SER A 36 13.62 -10.34 -12.56
CA SER A 36 14.21 -11.10 -11.45
C SER A 36 13.57 -10.72 -10.11
N SER A 37 13.13 -9.47 -9.97
CA SER A 37 12.44 -9.00 -8.76
C SER A 37 11.53 -7.82 -9.11
N ALA A 38 10.43 -7.70 -8.39
CA ALA A 38 9.52 -6.57 -8.48
C ALA A 38 9.05 -6.17 -7.08
N ALA A 39 8.93 -4.88 -6.79
CA ALA A 39 8.48 -4.40 -5.49
C ALA A 39 7.67 -3.11 -5.63
N ILE A 40 6.71 -2.93 -4.74
CA ILE A 40 5.98 -1.68 -4.55
C ILE A 40 6.24 -1.19 -3.13
N PHE A 41 6.67 0.07 -3.05
CA PHE A 41 6.85 0.80 -1.82
C PHE A 41 5.80 1.89 -1.73
N HIS A 42 5.30 2.14 -0.52
CA HIS A 42 4.50 3.30 -0.19
C HIS A 42 5.33 4.23 0.69
N HIS A 43 5.28 5.52 0.38
CA HIS A 43 6.02 6.56 1.06
C HIS A 43 5.04 7.58 1.64
N SER A 44 5.31 7.97 2.88
CA SER A 44 4.70 9.10 3.57
C SER A 44 5.77 10.15 3.85
N ARG A 45 5.39 11.30 4.43
CA ARG A 45 6.36 12.28 4.92
C ARG A 45 7.40 11.73 5.91
N ARG A 46 7.10 10.65 6.63
CA ARG A 46 7.90 10.19 7.78
C ARG A 46 8.41 8.75 7.68
N SER A 47 7.85 7.96 6.77
CA SER A 47 8.12 6.53 6.72
C SER A 47 7.89 5.96 5.33
N SER A 48 8.62 4.90 5.04
CA SER A 48 8.50 4.10 3.83
C SER A 48 8.18 2.66 4.21
N LEU A 49 7.24 2.05 3.48
CA LEU A 49 6.80 0.68 3.71
C LEU A 49 6.91 -0.10 2.39
N MET A 50 7.62 -1.22 2.41
CA MET A 50 7.55 -2.19 1.32
C MET A 50 6.23 -2.95 1.45
N VAL A 51 5.27 -2.61 0.59
CA VAL A 51 3.93 -3.20 0.59
C VAL A 51 4.01 -4.65 0.12
N ALA A 52 4.70 -4.86 -0.99
CA ALA A 52 4.87 -6.15 -1.60
C ALA A 52 6.20 -6.22 -2.33
N ARG A 53 6.83 -7.39 -2.28
CA ARG A 53 7.95 -7.74 -3.13
C ARG A 53 7.79 -9.18 -3.62
N LEU A 54 8.04 -9.36 -4.90
CA LEU A 54 8.09 -10.62 -5.60
C LEU A 54 9.51 -10.86 -6.08
N ASN A 55 10.15 -11.91 -5.59
CA ASN A 55 11.41 -12.42 -6.13
C ASN A 55 11.11 -13.61 -7.04
N ILE A 56 11.79 -13.68 -8.19
CA ILE A 56 11.55 -14.69 -9.22
C ILE A 56 12.84 -15.45 -9.43
N GLU A 57 12.83 -16.72 -9.02
CA GLU A 57 13.96 -17.63 -9.25
C GLU A 57 13.67 -18.50 -10.46
N ARG A 58 14.62 -18.60 -11.38
CA ARG A 58 14.52 -19.52 -12.53
C ARG A 58 15.19 -20.83 -12.17
N GLU A 59 14.41 -21.91 -12.16
CA GLU A 59 14.95 -23.25 -11.96
C GLU A 59 15.67 -23.75 -13.21
N LYS A 60 16.59 -24.71 -13.04
CA LYS A 60 17.33 -25.35 -14.16
C LYS A 60 16.39 -26.04 -15.18
N SER A 61 15.17 -26.37 -14.78
CA SER A 61 14.11 -26.95 -15.60
C SER A 61 13.42 -25.94 -16.52
N GLY A 62 13.67 -24.63 -16.34
CA GLY A 62 12.96 -23.55 -17.03
C GLY A 62 11.70 -23.06 -16.29
N SER A 63 11.28 -23.73 -15.21
CA SER A 63 10.18 -23.29 -14.36
C SER A 63 10.54 -22.04 -13.55
N LYS A 64 9.58 -21.13 -13.35
CA LYS A 64 9.71 -19.97 -12.45
C LYS A 64 9.20 -20.33 -11.06
N ARG A 65 9.98 -20.03 -10.03
CA ARG A 65 9.58 -20.08 -8.63
C ARG A 65 9.39 -18.66 -8.10
N TYR A 66 8.21 -18.41 -7.53
CA TYR A 66 7.83 -17.11 -7.00
C TYR A 66 7.95 -17.11 -5.47
N GLN A 67 8.66 -16.11 -4.93
CA GLN A 67 8.76 -15.88 -3.49
C GLN A 67 8.26 -14.48 -3.16
N TRP A 68 7.22 -14.42 -2.33
CA TRP A 68 6.63 -13.16 -1.90
C TRP A 68 7.12 -12.72 -0.51
N LEU A 69 7.30 -11.42 -0.35
CA LEU A 69 7.62 -10.74 0.90
C LEU A 69 6.67 -9.53 1.08
N TYR A 70 6.28 -9.25 2.32
CA TYR A 70 5.20 -8.30 2.63
C TYR A 70 5.50 -7.42 3.85
N ASP A 71 4.89 -6.23 3.87
CA ASP A 71 4.80 -5.31 5.03
C ASP A 71 6.14 -5.11 5.76
N GLN A 72 7.24 -4.97 5.02
CA GLN A 72 8.55 -4.72 5.62
C GLN A 72 8.80 -3.21 5.73
N VAL A 73 9.05 -2.75 6.95
CA VAL A 73 9.46 -1.36 7.20
C VAL A 73 10.82 -1.14 6.56
N CYS A 74 10.92 -0.12 5.73
CA CYS A 74 12.19 0.30 5.17
C CYS A 74 12.76 1.40 6.06
N ASN A 75 14.06 1.31 6.38
CA ASN A 75 14.76 2.44 6.98
C ASN A 75 14.58 3.63 6.02
N SER A 76 14.10 4.75 6.56
CA SER A 76 13.70 5.94 5.81
C SER A 76 14.76 6.33 4.78
N VAL A 77 14.48 6.07 3.52
CA VAL A 77 15.13 6.79 2.43
C VAL A 77 14.38 8.12 2.36
N ASP A 78 15.09 9.25 2.41
CA ASP A 78 14.54 10.56 2.09
C ASP A 78 13.97 10.51 0.66
N TYR A 79 12.73 10.04 0.54
CA TYR A 79 12.09 9.84 -0.74
C TYR A 79 11.60 11.19 -1.24
N GLN A 80 12.12 11.59 -2.40
CA GLN A 80 11.75 12.82 -3.07
C GLN A 80 10.39 12.65 -3.74
N HIS A 81 9.32 13.02 -3.03
CA HIS A 81 7.92 12.96 -3.50
C HIS A 81 7.64 13.75 -4.79
N ASN A 82 8.58 14.61 -5.22
CA ASN A 82 8.52 15.37 -6.47
C ASN A 82 9.11 14.64 -7.68
N LEU A 83 9.72 13.46 -7.52
CA LEU A 83 10.14 12.64 -8.65
C LEU A 83 8.91 12.18 -9.45
N ARG A 84 8.97 12.33 -10.77
CA ARG A 84 7.87 11.97 -11.69
C ARG A 84 8.32 11.14 -12.87
N GLU A 85 9.62 11.00 -13.06
CA GLU A 85 10.19 10.33 -14.22
C GLU A 85 10.68 8.95 -13.84
N ILE A 86 10.46 7.99 -14.73
CA ILE A 86 11.01 6.65 -14.62
C ILE A 86 12.51 6.74 -14.82
N VAL A 87 13.26 6.17 -13.89
CA VAL A 87 14.72 6.11 -13.96
C VAL A 87 15.14 4.67 -14.19
N PHE A 88 15.92 4.47 -15.25
CA PHE A 88 16.60 3.21 -15.52
C PHE A 88 18.09 3.36 -15.20
N SER A 89 18.65 2.37 -14.52
CA SER A 89 20.09 2.30 -14.24
C SER A 89 20.58 0.86 -14.35
N GLN A 90 21.76 0.67 -14.92
CA GLN A 90 22.39 -0.65 -14.98
C GLN A 90 23.18 -0.91 -13.70
N GLN A 91 22.98 -2.09 -13.12
CA GLN A 91 23.67 -2.56 -11.92
C GLN A 91 25.00 -3.23 -12.28
N THR A 92 25.89 -3.36 -11.29
CA THR A 92 27.23 -3.97 -11.46
C THR A 92 27.20 -5.43 -11.86
N ASN A 93 26.11 -6.14 -11.58
CA ASN A 93 25.89 -7.54 -11.96
C ASN A 93 25.28 -7.69 -13.37
N GLY A 94 25.10 -6.59 -14.12
CA GLY A 94 24.53 -6.58 -15.47
C GLY A 94 23.00 -6.47 -15.54
N GLN A 95 22.29 -6.57 -14.41
CA GLN A 95 20.84 -6.38 -14.36
C GLN A 95 20.47 -4.89 -14.43
N TYR A 96 19.22 -4.60 -14.75
CA TYR A 96 18.70 -3.23 -14.83
C TYR A 96 17.73 -2.95 -13.68
N LEU A 97 17.97 -1.87 -12.95
CA LEU A 97 17.04 -1.32 -11.98
C LEU A 97 16.19 -0.26 -12.64
N CYS A 98 14.88 -0.47 -12.64
CA CYS A 98 13.86 0.52 -12.93
C CYS A 98 13.27 1.02 -11.62
N SER A 99 13.34 2.33 -11.37
CA SER A 99 12.56 3.00 -10.34
C SER A 99 11.49 3.85 -11.03
N CYS A 100 10.23 3.58 -10.71
CA CYS A 100 9.08 4.31 -11.23
C CYS A 100 8.37 5.02 -10.07
N PRO A 101 8.55 6.34 -9.92
CA PRO A 101 7.84 7.12 -8.93
C PRO A 101 6.37 7.31 -9.33
N ILE A 102 5.46 7.09 -8.39
CA ILE A 102 4.02 7.13 -8.59
C ILE A 102 3.40 8.12 -7.57
N PRO A 103 3.26 9.40 -7.93
CA PRO A 103 2.65 10.38 -7.05
C PRO A 103 1.15 10.13 -6.93
N ILE A 104 0.65 9.89 -5.71
CA ILE A 104 -0.77 9.60 -5.45
C ILE A 104 -1.44 10.87 -4.93
N GLU A 105 -0.96 11.41 -3.82
CA GLU A 105 -1.40 12.66 -3.17
C GLU A 105 -0.19 13.49 -2.72
N GLU A 106 -0.41 14.70 -2.18
CA GLU A 106 0.65 15.63 -1.77
C GLU A 106 1.67 15.03 -0.79
N HIS A 107 1.23 14.10 0.07
CA HIS A 107 2.04 13.52 1.15
C HIS A 107 2.07 11.99 1.15
N PHE A 108 1.55 11.38 0.09
CA PHE A 108 1.50 9.95 -0.09
C PHE A 108 1.88 9.62 -1.53
N SER A 109 2.96 8.87 -1.70
CA SER A 109 3.43 8.41 -3.00
C SER A 109 3.73 6.93 -2.94
N ALA A 110 3.77 6.30 -4.10
CA ALA A 110 4.27 4.96 -4.26
C ALA A 110 5.51 4.98 -5.14
N GLU A 111 6.34 3.95 -5.01
CA GLU A 111 7.45 3.69 -5.91
C GLU A 111 7.35 2.23 -6.34
N MET A 112 7.36 2.01 -7.66
CA MET A 112 7.45 0.68 -8.23
C MET A 112 8.91 0.45 -8.67
N CYS A 113 9.56 -0.53 -8.05
CA CYS A 113 10.95 -0.90 -8.31
C CYS A 113 11.00 -2.26 -8.99
N LEU A 114 11.58 -2.32 -10.19
CA LEU A 114 11.71 -3.55 -10.98
C LEU A 114 13.20 -3.84 -11.23
N ILE A 115 13.59 -5.09 -11.10
CA ILE A 115 14.92 -5.59 -11.49
C ILE A 115 14.73 -6.50 -12.69
N LEU A 116 15.28 -6.10 -13.84
CA LEU A 116 15.16 -6.79 -15.12
C LEU A 116 16.49 -7.45 -15.50
N ASP A 117 16.38 -8.62 -16.13
CA ASP A 117 17.55 -9.36 -16.67
C ASP A 117 17.96 -8.86 -18.07
N GLU A 118 17.10 -8.06 -18.70
CA GLU A 118 17.26 -7.53 -20.06
C GLU A 118 17.10 -6.00 -20.06
N ASP A 119 17.52 -5.36 -21.15
CA ASP A 119 17.35 -3.92 -21.36
C ASP A 119 15.87 -3.50 -21.17
N PRO A 120 15.56 -2.54 -20.27
CA PRO A 120 14.20 -2.15 -19.98
C PRO A 120 13.57 -1.23 -21.04
N GLU A 121 14.35 -0.60 -21.93
CA GLU A 121 13.83 0.39 -22.89
C GLU A 121 12.66 -0.12 -23.76
N PRO A 122 12.71 -1.33 -24.35
CA PRO A 122 11.58 -1.88 -25.11
C PRO A 122 10.28 -1.99 -24.31
N TYR A 123 10.37 -2.09 -22.99
CA TYR A 123 9.24 -2.29 -22.08
C TYR A 123 8.76 -0.99 -21.41
N ARG A 124 9.41 0.16 -21.69
CA ARG A 124 9.14 1.45 -21.04
C ARG A 124 7.66 1.83 -21.06
N LEU A 125 7.00 1.67 -22.21
CA LEU A 125 5.57 1.98 -22.36
C LEU A 125 4.68 1.08 -21.48
N LEU A 126 5.02 -0.19 -21.37
CA LEU A 126 4.28 -1.15 -20.54
C LEU A 126 4.43 -0.78 -19.05
N ILE A 127 5.67 -0.55 -18.61
CA ILE A 127 5.98 -0.16 -17.22
C ILE A 127 5.26 1.12 -16.83
N ASP A 128 5.35 2.16 -17.68
CA ASP A 128 4.64 3.43 -17.47
C ASP A 128 3.11 3.25 -17.46
N GLY A 129 2.58 2.42 -18.37
CA GLY A 129 1.16 2.09 -18.42
C GLY A 129 0.66 1.47 -17.11
N PHE A 130 1.33 0.42 -16.61
CA PHE A 130 0.95 -0.22 -15.35
C PHE A 130 1.14 0.68 -14.13
N ALA A 131 2.18 1.52 -14.11
CA ALA A 131 2.36 2.52 -13.07
C ALA A 131 1.18 3.51 -13.00
N LYS A 132 0.72 3.97 -14.17
CA LYS A 132 -0.46 4.85 -14.28
C LYS A 132 -1.76 4.16 -13.87
N ILE A 133 -1.95 2.89 -14.27
CA ILE A 133 -3.09 2.08 -13.83
C ILE A 133 -3.08 1.96 -12.30
N TYR A 134 -1.92 1.58 -11.72
CA TYR A 134 -1.76 1.47 -10.28
C TYR A 134 -2.08 2.77 -9.57
N ARG A 135 -1.59 3.91 -10.07
CA ARG A 135 -1.90 5.24 -9.54
C ARG A 135 -3.40 5.49 -9.49
N ASN A 136 -4.08 5.34 -10.64
CA ASN A 136 -5.49 5.67 -10.78
C ASN A 136 -6.37 4.82 -9.86
N TYR A 137 -6.11 3.51 -9.79
CA TYR A 137 -6.84 2.63 -8.89
C TYR A 137 -6.48 2.86 -7.43
N THR A 138 -5.23 3.16 -7.10
CA THR A 138 -4.83 3.43 -5.72
C THR A 138 -5.52 4.69 -5.19
N VAL A 139 -5.69 5.75 -5.99
CA VAL A 139 -6.47 6.93 -5.60
C VAL A 139 -7.91 6.54 -5.24
N ILE A 140 -8.59 5.81 -6.13
CA ILE A 140 -9.98 5.37 -5.93
C ILE A 140 -10.10 4.50 -4.67
N LEU A 141 -9.20 3.53 -4.52
CA LEU A 141 -9.23 2.60 -3.39
C LEU A 141 -8.91 3.31 -2.09
N HIS A 142 -7.96 4.25 -2.08
CA HIS A 142 -7.57 4.99 -0.87
C HIS A 142 -8.73 5.84 -0.33
N GLU A 143 -9.50 6.49 -1.20
CA GLU A 143 -10.74 7.17 -0.81
C GLU A 143 -11.77 6.20 -0.20
N SER A 144 -11.90 5.00 -0.77
CA SER A 144 -12.84 3.98 -0.28
C SER A 144 -12.39 3.29 1.01
N GLU A 145 -11.09 3.30 1.29
CA GLU A 145 -10.44 2.63 2.41
C GLU A 145 -10.40 3.49 3.69
N ARG A 146 -10.78 4.77 3.58
CA ARG A 146 -10.67 5.74 4.66
C ARG A 146 -12.02 6.23 5.16
N ASP A 147 -12.04 6.64 6.42
CA ASP A 147 -13.13 7.38 7.01
C ASP A 147 -13.11 8.83 6.47
N LYS A 148 -14.28 9.33 6.05
CA LYS A 148 -14.38 10.63 5.36
C LYS A 148 -14.10 11.82 6.26
N LEU A 149 -14.40 11.71 7.55
CA LEU A 149 -14.16 12.78 8.50
C LEU A 149 -12.68 12.80 8.87
N THR A 150 -12.18 11.71 9.43
CA THR A 150 -10.85 11.66 10.05
C THR A 150 -9.71 11.37 9.07
N GLY A 151 -10.02 10.84 7.89
CA GLY A 151 -9.03 10.35 6.95
C GLY A 151 -8.24 9.14 7.48
N LEU A 152 -8.58 8.53 8.61
CA LEU A 152 -7.97 7.26 9.07
C LEU A 152 -8.53 6.09 8.27
N LEU A 153 -7.98 4.87 8.44
CA LEU A 153 -8.60 3.70 7.82
C LEU A 153 -10.02 3.54 8.38
N ASN A 154 -10.97 3.22 7.51
CA ASN A 154 -12.29 2.85 7.99
C ASN A 154 -12.24 1.46 8.65
N ARG A 155 -13.28 1.15 9.43
CA ARG A 155 -13.36 -0.10 10.20
C ARG A 155 -13.18 -1.35 9.33
N ARG A 156 -13.88 -1.41 8.21
CA ARG A 156 -13.83 -2.55 7.28
C ARG A 156 -12.40 -2.78 6.79
N THR A 157 -11.74 -1.73 6.34
CA THR A 157 -10.36 -1.82 5.84
C THR A 157 -9.39 -2.20 6.94
N LEU A 158 -9.55 -1.69 8.17
CA LEU A 158 -8.70 -2.13 9.28
C LEU A 158 -8.86 -3.63 9.52
N GLU A 159 -10.11 -4.11 9.63
CA GLU A 159 -10.39 -5.52 9.89
C GLU A 159 -9.80 -6.43 8.81
N ASP A 160 -9.95 -6.05 7.54
CA ASP A 160 -9.40 -6.79 6.40
C ASP A 160 -7.86 -6.82 6.45
N ARG A 161 -7.22 -5.68 6.76
CA ARG A 161 -5.76 -5.61 6.92
C ARG A 161 -5.26 -6.43 8.12
N LEU A 162 -5.96 -6.40 9.25
CA LEU A 162 -5.63 -7.21 10.42
C LEU A 162 -5.75 -8.71 10.10
N ARG A 163 -6.85 -9.14 9.46
CA ARG A 163 -7.02 -10.53 9.02
C ARG A 163 -5.85 -10.99 8.15
N HIS A 164 -5.43 -10.15 7.19
CA HIS A 164 -4.27 -10.44 6.36
C HIS A 164 -2.98 -10.56 7.18
N SER A 165 -2.70 -9.60 8.06
CA SER A 165 -1.52 -9.64 8.92
C SER A 165 -1.48 -10.86 9.85
N PHE A 166 -2.63 -11.34 10.33
CA PHE A 166 -2.74 -12.55 11.16
C PHE A 166 -2.59 -13.85 10.36
N ALA A 167 -2.95 -13.85 9.06
CA ALA A 167 -2.82 -15.01 8.19
C ALA A 167 -1.37 -15.28 7.75
N ILE A 168 -0.49 -14.27 7.86
CA ILE A 168 0.94 -14.43 7.53
C ILE A 168 1.61 -15.31 8.59
N ASN A 169 2.28 -16.37 8.15
CA ASN A 169 2.81 -17.43 9.00
C ASN A 169 3.78 -16.87 10.08
N PRO A 170 3.51 -17.03 11.39
CA PRO A 170 4.31 -16.46 12.48
C PRO A 170 5.79 -16.90 12.46
N SER A 171 6.08 -18.04 11.82
CA SER A 171 7.43 -18.58 11.67
C SER A 171 8.31 -17.80 10.67
N THR A 172 7.70 -17.00 9.79
CA THR A 172 8.39 -16.27 8.71
C THR A 172 8.64 -14.80 9.01
N VAL A 173 7.96 -14.23 10.00
CA VAL A 173 8.03 -12.80 10.34
C VAL A 173 8.52 -12.64 11.77
N LYS A 174 9.71 -12.04 11.96
CA LYS A 174 10.25 -11.68 13.29
C LYS A 174 9.48 -10.55 14.00
N ASN A 175 8.38 -10.05 13.43
CA ASN A 175 7.65 -8.91 13.96
C ASN A 175 6.52 -9.36 14.88
N ARG A 176 6.57 -8.88 16.13
CA ARG A 176 5.45 -8.93 17.06
C ARG A 176 4.39 -7.95 16.58
N LEU A 177 3.16 -8.42 16.41
CA LEU A 177 2.01 -7.55 16.14
C LEU A 177 1.45 -7.05 17.47
N TRP A 178 1.16 -5.75 17.53
CA TRP A 178 0.49 -5.11 18.66
C TRP A 178 -0.79 -4.46 18.16
N ILE A 179 -1.85 -4.54 18.97
CA ILE A 179 -3.10 -3.84 18.71
C ILE A 179 -3.36 -2.93 19.91
N ALA A 180 -3.66 -1.67 19.63
CA ALA A 180 -4.15 -0.71 20.60
C ALA A 180 -5.50 -0.18 20.13
N ILE A 181 -6.45 -0.08 21.05
CA ILE A 181 -7.75 0.55 20.83
C ILE A 181 -7.76 1.82 21.68
N LEU A 182 -8.12 2.94 21.07
CA LEU A 182 -8.15 4.25 21.71
C LEU A 182 -9.57 4.80 21.61
N ASP A 183 -10.05 5.39 22.69
CA ASP A 183 -11.35 6.06 22.79
C ASP A 183 -11.17 7.46 23.39
N ILE A 184 -12.08 8.38 23.09
CA ILE A 184 -12.08 9.73 23.66
C ILE A 184 -13.03 9.75 24.85
N ASP A 185 -12.46 9.90 26.05
CA ASP A 185 -13.23 9.96 27.29
C ASP A 185 -14.30 11.06 27.23
N HIS A 186 -15.52 10.71 27.64
CA HIS A 186 -16.67 11.61 27.73
C HIS A 186 -17.05 12.32 26.41
N PHE A 187 -16.73 11.76 25.24
CA PHE A 187 -17.01 12.39 23.95
C PHE A 187 -18.49 12.76 23.74
N LYS A 188 -19.41 11.91 24.20
CA LYS A 188 -20.86 12.21 24.17
C LYS A 188 -21.22 13.48 24.94
N MET A 189 -20.63 13.71 26.12
CA MET A 189 -20.88 14.93 26.87
C MET A 189 -20.44 16.17 26.09
N ILE A 190 -19.34 16.08 25.35
CA ILE A 190 -18.87 17.18 24.51
C ILE A 190 -19.88 17.48 23.40
N ASN A 191 -20.36 16.44 22.71
CA ASN A 191 -21.41 16.61 21.69
C ASN A 191 -22.69 17.22 22.27
N ASP A 192 -23.11 16.78 23.46
CA ASP A 192 -24.34 17.25 24.10
C ASP A 192 -24.23 18.73 24.54
N HIS A 193 -23.05 19.19 24.97
CA HIS A 193 -22.84 20.57 25.47
C HIS A 193 -22.45 21.56 24.38
N PHE A 194 -21.68 21.13 23.37
CA PHE A 194 -21.06 22.02 22.37
C PHE A 194 -21.53 21.73 20.94
N GLY A 195 -22.34 20.69 20.74
CA GLY A 195 -22.85 20.27 19.44
C GLY A 195 -21.88 19.40 18.65
N HIS A 196 -22.42 18.63 17.72
CA HIS A 196 -21.66 17.67 16.90
C HIS A 196 -20.54 18.31 16.06
N MET A 197 -20.72 19.54 15.60
CA MET A 197 -19.67 20.24 14.84
C MET A 197 -18.38 20.39 15.65
N ILE A 198 -18.47 20.66 16.96
CA ILE A 198 -17.30 20.75 17.85
C ILE A 198 -16.74 19.35 18.14
N GLY A 199 -17.61 18.35 18.26
CA GLY A 199 -17.19 16.95 18.32
C GLY A 199 -16.33 16.55 17.13
N ASP A 200 -16.78 16.86 15.91
CA ASP A 200 -16.09 16.54 14.66
C ASP A 200 -14.70 17.19 14.59
N GLU A 201 -14.56 18.45 15.02
CA GLU A 201 -13.26 19.13 15.13
C GLU A 201 -12.30 18.42 16.09
N ILE A 202 -12.82 17.92 17.23
CA ILE A 202 -12.02 17.12 18.17
C ILE A 202 -11.58 15.81 17.53
N LEU A 203 -12.45 15.14 16.77
CA LEU A 203 -12.11 13.91 16.04
C LEU A 203 -11.02 14.16 15.00
N LEU A 204 -11.13 15.27 14.25
CA LEU A 204 -10.12 15.70 13.29
C LEU A 204 -8.77 15.94 13.96
N MET A 205 -8.74 16.70 15.06
CA MET A 205 -7.51 16.96 15.81
C MET A 205 -6.89 15.67 16.35
N PHE A 206 -7.69 14.77 16.90
CA PHE A 206 -7.23 13.48 17.43
C PHE A 206 -6.63 12.61 16.31
N ALA A 207 -7.33 12.50 15.18
CA ALA A 207 -6.86 11.76 14.02
C ALA A 207 -5.55 12.31 13.45
N GLN A 208 -5.40 13.63 13.38
CA GLN A 208 -4.15 14.27 12.98
C GLN A 208 -3.01 13.91 13.92
N GLN A 209 -3.22 13.92 15.24
CA GLN A 209 -2.20 13.47 16.20
C GLN A 209 -1.83 12.00 15.96
N MET A 210 -2.81 11.12 15.76
CA MET A 210 -2.53 9.72 15.44
C MET A 210 -1.64 9.58 14.20
N GLN A 211 -1.98 10.26 13.10
CA GLN A 211 -1.18 10.23 11.86
C GLN A 211 0.23 10.81 12.02
N LEU A 212 0.42 11.75 12.96
CA LEU A 212 1.74 12.29 13.28
C LEU A 212 2.58 11.28 14.07
N PHE A 213 2.00 10.62 15.07
CA PHE A 213 2.73 9.67 15.93
C PHE A 213 3.00 8.32 15.25
N PHE A 214 2.11 7.87 14.37
CA PHE A 214 2.16 6.54 13.79
C PHE A 214 2.47 6.58 12.28
N GLY A 215 3.57 5.94 11.87
CA GLY A 215 3.96 5.79 10.45
C GLY A 215 3.17 4.72 9.69
N LEU A 216 3.46 4.55 8.39
CA LEU A 216 2.76 3.64 7.47
C LEU A 216 2.74 2.16 7.90
N SER A 217 3.71 1.75 8.70
CA SER A 217 3.79 0.40 9.27
C SER A 217 2.74 0.12 10.35
N HIS A 218 2.17 1.16 10.95
CA HIS A 218 1.12 1.05 11.97
C HIS A 218 -0.24 1.16 11.28
N LYS A 219 -1.15 0.25 11.60
CA LYS A 219 -2.54 0.29 11.10
C LYS A 219 -3.40 0.92 12.19
N LEU A 220 -4.07 2.02 11.87
CA LEU A 220 -4.81 2.83 12.84
C LEU A 220 -6.29 2.81 12.51
N LEU A 221 -7.12 2.58 13.53
CA LEU A 221 -8.55 2.84 13.52
C LEU A 221 -8.86 3.66 14.76
N PHE A 222 -9.81 4.57 14.61
CA PHE A 222 -10.42 5.26 15.71
C PHE A 222 -11.89 4.84 15.81
N ILE A 223 -12.37 4.63 17.04
CA ILE A 223 -13.77 4.36 17.34
C ILE A 223 -14.17 5.44 18.34
N SER A 224 -14.92 6.45 17.92
CA SER A 224 -15.67 7.30 18.86
C SER A 224 -17.07 6.75 19.00
N ASP A 225 -17.47 6.43 20.23
CA ASP A 225 -18.87 6.16 20.52
C ASP A 225 -19.63 7.49 20.52
N SER A 226 -20.22 7.85 19.37
CA SER A 226 -21.21 8.93 19.29
C SER A 226 -22.65 8.41 19.29
N GLY A 227 -22.85 7.11 19.52
CA GLY A 227 -24.16 6.50 19.71
C GLY A 227 -24.36 5.23 18.88
N SER A 228 -24.63 4.13 19.58
CA SER A 228 -25.42 2.98 19.12
C SER A 228 -24.82 2.05 18.05
N ILE A 229 -23.58 1.58 18.20
CA ILE A 229 -23.12 0.36 17.49
C ILE A 229 -22.29 -0.57 18.40
N LEU A 230 -22.76 -0.73 19.64
CA LEU A 230 -22.41 -1.87 20.52
C LEU A 230 -23.56 -2.89 20.57
N GLU A 231 -24.34 -3.03 19.51
CA GLU A 231 -25.15 -4.23 19.32
C GLU A 231 -24.44 -5.19 18.37
N THR A 232 -24.21 -6.39 18.90
CA THR A 232 -23.73 -7.62 18.23
C THR A 232 -22.21 -7.81 18.13
N PHE A 233 -21.63 -8.23 19.26
CA PHE A 233 -20.80 -9.44 19.27
C PHE A 233 -21.70 -10.65 19.55
#